data_AF-A0A2T2TVQ7-F1
#
_entry.id   AF-A0A2T2TVQ7-F1
#
_cell.length_a   1.000
_cell.length_b   1.000
_cell.length_c   1.000
_cell.angle_alpha   90.00
_cell.angle_beta   90.00
_cell.angle_gamma   90.00
#
_symmetry.space_group_name_H-M   'P 1'
#
loop_
_entity.id
_entity.type
_entity.pdbx_description
1 polymer ?
#
loop_
_entity_poly.entity_id
_entity_poly.type
_entity_poly.pdbx_seq_one_letter_code
_entity_poly.pdbx_strand_id
1 'polypeptide(L)'
;MSSPRCSRLVGPCRCLLFLCLLGVGIALGAAPAWGQSITGGEVECQDGTADEYPCQNADLLSHLSISDLGGSSSTQINDVWGWTDPQTNPEYALVGRTDG
;
A
#
# COMPACT_ATOMS: atom_id res chain seq x y z
N MET A 1 -4.38 35.21 -3.29
CA MET A 1 -4.70 34.07 -2.40
C MET A 1 -3.53 33.09 -2.49
N SER A 2 -2.30 33.44 -2.09
CA SER A 2 -1.79 33.72 -0.74
C SER A 2 -1.64 32.44 0.09
N SER A 3 -0.54 31.71 -0.12
CA SER A 3 -0.08 30.60 0.71
C SER A 3 0.17 31.04 2.16
N PRO A 4 -0.18 30.23 3.19
CA PRO A 4 0.27 30.50 4.54
C PRO A 4 1.65 29.86 4.76
N ARG A 5 2.66 30.72 4.89
CA ARG A 5 3.92 30.38 5.57
C ARG A 5 3.63 30.30 7.07
N CYS A 6 3.82 29.14 7.68
CA CYS A 6 3.88 29.02 9.14
C CYS A 6 5.34 29.24 9.58
N SER A 7 5.65 30.48 9.99
CA SER A 7 6.88 30.83 10.71
C SER A 7 6.55 31.00 12.20
N ARG A 8 7.03 30.10 13.06
CA ARG A 8 7.18 30.31 14.52
C ARG A 8 8.47 29.60 14.95
N LEU A 9 9.56 30.34 15.09
CA LEU A 9 10.09 30.94 16.33
C LEU A 9 11.00 29.99 17.13
N VAL A 10 12.31 30.28 17.05
CA VAL A 10 13.31 30.45 18.13
C VAL A 10 13.46 29.33 19.20
N GLY A 11 14.71 28.83 19.36
CA GLY A 11 15.16 27.66 20.15
C GLY A 11 15.08 27.75 21.68
N PRO A 12 15.83 26.95 22.50
CA PRO A 12 17.23 26.52 22.33
C PRO A 12 17.51 25.04 22.74
N CYS A 13 18.81 24.71 22.90
CA CYS A 13 19.31 23.56 23.67
C CYS A 13 19.50 22.23 22.91
N ARG A 14 20.37 22.27 21.88
CA ARG A 14 21.18 21.10 21.48
C ARG A 14 22.23 20.82 22.56
N CYS A 15 21.78 20.25 23.67
CA CYS A 15 22.64 19.68 24.71
C CYS A 15 22.62 18.16 24.51
N LEU A 16 23.78 17.58 24.13
CA LEU A 16 24.22 16.20 24.38
C LEU A 16 23.21 15.06 24.08
N LEU A 17 23.31 14.29 22.99
CA LEU A 17 24.29 13.21 22.80
C LEU A 17 24.61 12.44 24.10
N PHE A 18 24.22 11.17 24.13
CA PHE A 18 24.44 10.11 25.13
C PHE A 18 23.27 9.78 26.08
N LEU A 19 23.01 8.47 26.17
CA LEU A 19 22.14 7.74 27.10
C LEU A 19 20.66 7.58 26.71
N CYS A 20 20.42 6.70 25.73
CA CYS A 20 19.29 5.77 25.82
C CYS A 20 19.61 4.44 25.11
N LEU A 21 20.76 3.83 25.44
CA LEU A 21 21.18 2.51 24.95
C LEU A 21 20.77 1.35 25.90
N LEU A 22 19.90 1.60 26.87
CA LEU A 22 19.44 0.57 27.79
C LEU A 22 17.94 0.73 28.03
N GLY A 23 17.15 -0.09 27.35
CA GLY A 23 15.80 -0.41 27.82
C GLY A 23 14.64 0.24 27.08
N VAL A 24 14.50 -0.03 25.78
CA VAL A 24 13.21 -0.44 25.22
C VAL A 24 13.54 -1.50 24.18
N GLY A 25 13.15 -2.75 24.43
CA GLY A 25 13.09 -3.74 23.38
C GLY A 25 12.15 -3.19 22.32
N ILE A 26 12.72 -2.70 21.22
CA ILE A 26 11.96 -2.44 20.01
C ILE A 26 11.51 -3.83 19.58
N ALA A 27 10.31 -4.22 20.00
CA ALA A 27 9.51 -5.12 19.20
C ALA A 27 9.52 -4.47 17.81
N LEU A 28 10.30 -5.06 16.90
CA LEU A 28 10.13 -4.89 15.48
C LEU A 28 8.72 -5.42 15.18
N GLY A 29 7.70 -4.64 15.53
CA GLY A 29 6.40 -4.77 14.92
C GLY A 29 6.69 -4.60 13.45
N ALA A 30 6.56 -5.68 12.69
CA ALA A 30 6.60 -5.61 11.23
C ALA A 30 5.71 -4.43 10.83
N ALA A 31 6.25 -3.52 10.02
CA ALA A 31 5.42 -2.47 9.44
C ALA A 31 4.19 -3.16 8.85
N PRO A 32 2.98 -2.62 9.07
CA PRO A 32 1.81 -3.27 8.55
C PRO A 32 1.95 -3.35 7.02
N ALA A 33 1.55 -4.47 6.43
CA ALA A 33 1.89 -4.86 5.06
C ALA A 33 1.10 -4.09 3.98
N TRP A 34 0.89 -2.79 4.18
CA TRP A 34 -0.01 -1.97 3.39
C TRP A 34 0.56 -1.87 1.97
N GLY A 35 -0.18 -2.41 1.01
CA GLY A 35 0.18 -2.38 -0.41
C GLY A 35 1.21 -3.43 -0.84
N GLN A 36 1.38 -4.51 -0.06
CA GLN A 36 1.97 -5.74 -0.60
C GLN A 36 0.94 -6.48 -1.46
N SER A 37 1.41 -7.23 -2.46
CA SER A 37 0.49 -8.04 -3.25
C SER A 37 -0.08 -9.20 -2.44
N ILE A 38 -1.37 -9.43 -2.61
CA ILE A 38 -2.10 -10.60 -2.12
C ILE A 38 -2.42 -11.45 -3.34
N THR A 39 -1.90 -12.68 -3.36
CA THR A 39 -2.13 -13.66 -4.44
C THR A 39 -2.25 -15.06 -3.84
N GLY A 40 -2.80 -16.00 -4.61
CA GLY A 40 -2.79 -17.42 -4.26
C GLY A 40 -4.05 -17.95 -3.57
N GLY A 41 -5.10 -17.15 -3.40
CA GLY A 41 -6.40 -17.62 -2.91
C GLY A 41 -7.36 -16.48 -2.57
N GLU A 42 -8.65 -16.82 -2.52
CA GLU A 42 -9.71 -15.93 -2.05
C GLU A 42 -9.60 -15.70 -0.53
N VAL A 43 -9.79 -14.46 -0.11
CA VAL A 43 -9.90 -14.06 1.29
C VAL A 43 -11.33 -13.61 1.54
N GLU A 44 -12.06 -14.41 2.34
CA GLU A 44 -13.45 -14.12 2.67
C GLU A 44 -13.58 -12.81 3.47
N CYS A 45 -14.66 -12.09 3.18
CA CYS A 45 -15.07 -10.92 3.93
C CYS A 45 -15.73 -11.36 5.25
N GLN A 46 -14.97 -11.29 6.33
CA GLN A 46 -15.43 -11.64 7.68
C GLN A 46 -15.29 -10.44 8.61
N ASP A 47 -16.32 -10.21 9.43
CA ASP A 47 -16.35 -9.11 10.41
C ASP A 47 -16.05 -7.71 9.84
N GLY A 48 -16.34 -7.49 8.55
CA GLY A 48 -16.15 -6.22 7.84
C GLY A 48 -14.78 -6.01 7.20
N THR A 49 -13.93 -7.04 7.17
CA THR A 49 -12.60 -7.00 6.53
C THR A 49 -12.30 -8.26 5.72
N ALA A 50 -11.60 -8.10 4.60
CA ALA A 50 -10.95 -9.18 3.85
C ALA A 50 -9.46 -8.84 3.78
N ASP A 51 -8.66 -9.55 4.56
CA ASP A 51 -7.29 -9.14 4.91
C ASP A 51 -7.30 -7.73 5.56
N GLU A 52 -6.41 -6.83 5.16
CA GLU A 52 -6.38 -5.42 5.59
C GLU A 52 -7.40 -4.51 4.90
N TYR A 53 -8.19 -5.03 3.95
CA TYR A 53 -9.14 -4.22 3.17
C TYR A 53 -10.54 -4.25 3.79
N PRO A 54 -11.14 -3.09 4.11
CA PRO A 54 -12.54 -3.01 4.50
C PRO A 54 -13.45 -3.59 3.40
N CYS A 55 -14.40 -4.42 3.78
CA CYS A 55 -15.27 -5.12 2.84
C CYS A 55 -16.74 -5.06 3.29
N GLN A 56 -17.66 -5.25 2.34
CA GLN A 56 -19.10 -5.30 2.58
C GLN A 56 -19.71 -6.45 1.75
N ASN A 57 -19.58 -7.68 2.25
CA ASN A 57 -19.99 -8.91 1.55
C ASN A 57 -19.31 -9.08 0.18
N ALA A 58 -18.05 -8.69 0.09
CA ALA A 58 -17.23 -8.84 -1.10
C ALA A 58 -15.88 -9.44 -0.68
N ASP A 59 -15.61 -10.64 -1.17
CA ASP A 59 -14.37 -11.36 -0.89
C ASP A 59 -13.23 -10.81 -1.75
N LEU A 60 -12.01 -10.86 -1.22
CA LEU A 60 -10.83 -10.37 -1.91
C LEU A 60 -10.12 -11.53 -2.61
N LEU A 61 -10.12 -11.52 -3.94
CA LEU A 61 -9.40 -12.54 -4.73
C LEU A 61 -7.91 -12.27 -4.82
N SER A 62 -7.53 -11.00 -5.03
CA SER A 62 -6.13 -10.59 -5.14
C SER A 62 -5.99 -9.07 -5.03
N HIS A 63 -4.79 -8.64 -4.66
CA HIS A 63 -4.32 -7.27 -4.78
C HIS A 63 -2.92 -7.31 -5.39
N LEU A 64 -2.64 -6.47 -6.39
CA LEU A 64 -1.30 -6.38 -6.97
C LEU A 64 -0.72 -4.99 -6.75
N SER A 65 0.46 -4.95 -6.16
CA SER A 65 1.23 -3.72 -5.99
C SER A 65 1.71 -3.19 -7.35
N ILE A 66 1.92 -1.88 -7.46
CA ILE A 66 2.49 -1.28 -8.68
C ILE A 66 3.86 -1.88 -9.00
N SER A 67 4.65 -2.21 -7.97
CA SER A 67 5.94 -2.88 -8.12
C SER A 67 5.83 -4.29 -8.73
N ASP A 68 4.85 -5.08 -8.31
CA ASP A 68 4.65 -6.43 -8.87
C ASP A 68 4.05 -6.40 -10.28
N LEU A 69 3.38 -5.29 -10.63
CA LEU A 69 3.03 -4.94 -12.00
C LEU A 69 4.22 -4.37 -12.79
N GLY A 70 5.43 -4.34 -12.23
CA GLY A 70 6.67 -3.89 -12.87
C GLY A 70 6.87 -2.37 -12.93
N GLY A 71 6.08 -1.60 -12.20
CA GLY A 71 6.23 -0.15 -12.06
C GLY A 71 7.12 0.27 -10.88
N SER A 72 7.40 1.56 -10.81
CA SER A 72 8.10 2.22 -9.70
C SER A 72 7.11 2.95 -8.78
N SER A 73 7.59 3.50 -7.66
CA SER A 73 6.77 4.34 -6.78
C SER A 73 6.26 5.63 -7.43
N SER A 74 6.85 6.06 -8.55
CA SER A 74 6.40 7.21 -9.35
C SER A 74 5.48 6.82 -10.50
N THR A 75 5.34 5.53 -10.78
CA THR A 75 4.50 5.03 -11.87
C THR A 75 3.05 5.12 -11.45
N GLN A 76 2.20 5.70 -12.31
CA GLN A 76 0.76 5.68 -12.13
C GLN A 76 0.16 4.66 -13.09
N ILE A 77 -1.01 4.13 -12.74
CA ILE A 77 -1.77 3.18 -13.56
C ILE A 77 -3.04 3.84 -14.08
N ASN A 78 -3.53 3.38 -15.22
CA ASN A 78 -4.86 3.75 -15.70
C ASN A 78 -5.95 2.91 -15.01
N ASP A 79 -7.20 3.14 -15.42
CA ASP A 79 -8.28 2.20 -15.14
C ASP A 79 -8.09 0.90 -15.94
N VAL A 80 -8.63 -0.21 -15.46
CA VAL A 80 -8.39 -1.55 -16.02
C VAL A 80 -9.37 -1.88 -17.13
N TRP A 81 -8.91 -2.67 -18.12
CA TRP A 81 -9.81 -3.38 -19.05
C TRP A 81 -9.72 -4.88 -18.85
N GLY A 82 -10.87 -5.55 -18.78
CA GLY A 82 -10.96 -6.99 -18.60
C GLY A 82 -11.58 -7.70 -19.81
N TRP A 83 -11.13 -8.92 -20.08
CA TRP A 83 -11.73 -9.83 -21.06
C TRP A 83 -11.61 -11.29 -20.62
N THR A 84 -12.68 -12.05 -20.78
CA THR A 84 -12.71 -13.50 -20.58
C THR A 84 -12.64 -14.21 -21.92
N ASP A 85 -11.70 -15.13 -22.11
CA ASP A 85 -11.64 -15.94 -23.33
C ASP A 85 -12.82 -16.92 -23.38
N PRO A 86 -13.77 -16.81 -24.34
CA PRO A 86 -14.92 -17.69 -24.42
C PRO A 86 -14.58 -19.13 -24.82
N GLN A 87 -13.36 -19.40 -25.32
CA GLN A 87 -12.95 -20.75 -25.72
C GLN A 87 -12.23 -21.49 -24.61
N THR A 88 -11.41 -20.79 -23.82
CA THR A 88 -10.58 -21.43 -22.79
C THR A 88 -11.01 -21.09 -21.37
N ASN A 89 -11.76 -20.00 -21.15
CA ASN A 89 -12.21 -19.41 -19.88
C ASN A 89 -11.21 -18.67 -18.97
N PRO A 90 -9.89 -18.53 -19.23
CA PRO A 90 -9.07 -17.56 -18.50
C PRO A 90 -9.61 -16.14 -18.64
N GLU A 91 -9.41 -15.40 -17.57
CA GLU A 91 -9.66 -13.97 -17.50
C GLU A 91 -8.35 -13.21 -17.63
N TYR A 92 -8.37 -12.16 -18.43
CA TYR A 92 -7.24 -11.28 -18.68
C TYR A 92 -7.59 -9.87 -18.27
N ALA A 93 -6.65 -9.21 -17.60
CA ALA A 93 -6.71 -7.79 -17.32
C ALA A 93 -5.56 -7.08 -18.07
N LEU A 94 -5.88 -5.98 -18.73
CA LEU A 94 -4.90 -5.05 -19.29
C LEU A 94 -4.83 -3.81 -18.40
N VAL A 95 -3.63 -3.56 -17.88
CA VAL A 95 -3.32 -2.39 -17.06
C VAL A 95 -2.19 -1.63 -17.74
N GLY A 96 -2.45 -0.37 -18.06
CA GLY A 96 -1.48 0.56 -18.62
C GLY A 96 -0.77 1.32 -17.51
N ARG A 97 0.54 1.46 -17.66
CA ARG A 97 1.38 2.27 -16.77
C ARG A 97 1.80 3.55 -17.48
N THR A 98 2.09 4.60 -16.72
CA THR A 98 2.61 5.85 -17.29
C THR A 98 3.98 5.71 -17.97
N ASP A 99 4.72 4.64 -17.67
CA ASP A 99 6.06 4.36 -18.19
C ASP A 99 6.09 3.27 -19.28
N GLY A 100 4.92 2.85 -19.79
CA GLY A 100 4.79 1.84 -20.84
C GLY A 100 4.45 0.47 -20.26
#